data_AF-A0A497IAL2-F1
#
_entry.id   AF-A0A497IAL2-F1
#
_cell.length_a   1.000
_cell.length_b   1.000
_cell.length_c   1.000
_cell.angle_alpha   90.00
_cell.angle_beta   90.00
_cell.angle_gamma   90.00
#
_symmetry.space_group_name_H-M   'P 1'
#
loop_
_entity.id
_entity.type
_entity.pdbx_description
1 polymer ?
#
loop_
_entity_poly.entity_id
_entity_poly.type
_entity_poly.pdbx_seq_one_letter_code
_entity_poly.pdbx_strand_id
1 'polypeptide(L)'
;MEEKILAIRERIRKTLPTLEELASKPIIDNRDKRKFLKVTRGPLREAAEDLRELGLIESKAYREIRAISTKNPKYFRGNTVRGILRAMIPYA
;
A
#
# COMPACT_ATOMS: atom_id res chain seq x y z
N MET A 1 3.90 -4.37 -22.33
CA MET A 1 4.67 -4.06 -21.11
C MET A 1 4.27 -2.70 -20.54
N GLU A 2 4.21 -1.68 -21.40
CA GLU A 2 3.84 -0.30 -21.03
C GLU A 2 2.42 -0.17 -20.46
N GLU A 3 1.43 -0.85 -21.06
CA GLU A 3 0.06 -0.90 -20.52
C GLU A 3 -0.01 -1.52 -19.12
N LYS A 4 0.79 -2.56 -18.84
CA LYS A 4 0.84 -3.19 -17.50
C LYS A 4 1.39 -2.19 -16.48
N ILE A 5 2.44 -1.44 -16.82
CA ILE A 5 3.02 -0.42 -15.94
C ILE A 5 2.02 0.72 -15.67
N LEU A 6 1.30 1.18 -16.69
CA LEU A 6 0.25 2.20 -16.54
C LEU A 6 -0.87 1.74 -15.61
N ALA A 7 -1.33 0.49 -15.76
CA ALA A 7 -2.35 -0.09 -14.89
C ALA A 7 -1.88 -0.18 -13.42
N ILE A 8 -0.62 -0.55 -13.19
CA ILE A 8 -0.04 -0.57 -11.83
C ILE A 8 -0.01 0.85 -11.25
N ARG A 9 0.51 1.83 -11.99
CA ARG A 9 0.57 3.24 -11.55
C ARG A 9 -0.81 3.77 -11.17
N GLU A 10 -1.80 3.52 -12.02
CA GLU A 10 -3.18 3.95 -11.78
C GLU A 10 -3.75 3.30 -10.50
N ARG A 11 -3.50 2.01 -10.31
CA ARG A 11 -3.92 1.28 -9.10
C ARG A 11 -3.28 1.88 -7.86
N ILE A 12 -1.99 2.22 -7.90
CA ILE A 12 -1.28 2.86 -6.79
C ILE A 12 -1.87 4.24 -6.52
N ARG A 13 -2.00 5.09 -7.54
CA ARG A 13 -2.61 6.43 -7.43
C ARG A 13 -3.98 6.42 -6.76
N LYS A 14 -4.84 5.46 -7.12
CA LYS A 14 -6.18 5.31 -6.52
C LYS A 14 -6.14 5.00 -5.02
N THR A 15 -5.06 4.41 -4.52
CA THR A 15 -4.91 4.06 -3.10
C THR A 15 -4.27 5.16 -2.25
N LEU A 16 -3.46 6.05 -2.85
CA LEU A 16 -2.71 7.08 -2.13
C LEU A 16 -3.60 8.01 -1.28
N PRO A 17 -4.74 8.55 -1.77
CA PRO A 17 -5.57 9.44 -0.96
C PRO A 17 -6.10 8.78 0.31
N THR A 18 -6.43 7.49 0.25
CA THR A 18 -6.89 6.74 1.43
C THR A 18 -5.74 6.54 2.42
N LEU A 19 -4.53 6.25 1.94
CA LEU A 19 -3.37 6.12 2.81
C LEU A 19 -2.96 7.47 3.43
N GLU A 20 -3.05 8.57 2.69
CA GLU A 20 -2.81 9.93 3.21
C GLU A 20 -3.82 10.30 4.30
N GLU A 21 -5.11 10.04 4.08
CA GLU A 21 -6.18 10.21 5.08
C GLU A 21 -5.87 9.41 6.36
N LEU A 22 -5.38 8.17 6.22
CA LEU A 22 -5.07 7.28 7.34
C LEU A 22 -3.72 7.59 8.01
N ALA A 23 -2.81 8.32 7.34
CA ALA A 23 -1.52 8.70 7.88
C ALA A 23 -1.59 9.97 8.77
N SER A 24 -2.62 10.79 8.57
CA SER A 24 -2.85 12.03 9.32
C SER A 24 -3.58 11.80 10.65
N LYS A 25 -4.13 10.61 10.88
CA LYS A 25 -4.90 10.27 12.09
C LYS A 25 -4.53 8.89 12.66
N PRO A 26 -4.75 8.63 13.96
CA PRO A 26 -4.62 7.28 14.50
C PRO A 26 -5.72 6.35 13.95
N ILE A 27 -5.37 5.11 13.60
CA ILE A 27 -6.33 4.07 13.16
C ILE A 27 -6.86 3.35 14.40
N ILE A 28 -7.87 3.93 15.03
CA ILE A 28 -8.41 3.45 16.32
C ILE A 28 -9.73 2.68 16.15
N ASP A 29 -10.58 3.08 15.20
CA ASP A 29 -11.89 2.47 14.99
C ASP A 29 -11.90 1.34 13.93
N ASN A 30 -12.99 0.58 13.88
CA ASN A 30 -13.16 -0.53 12.94
C ASN A 30 -13.43 -0.09 11.50
N ARG A 31 -13.76 1.19 11.26
CA ARG A 31 -14.02 1.73 9.91
C ARG A 31 -12.70 2.06 9.22
N ASP A 32 -11.80 2.74 9.92
CA ASP A 32 -10.46 3.06 9.44
C ASP A 32 -9.63 1.79 9.24
N LYS A 33 -9.76 0.80 10.13
CA LYS A 33 -9.17 -0.53 9.93
C LYS A 33 -9.67 -1.20 8.64
N ARG A 34 -10.98 -1.11 8.35
CA ARG A 34 -11.56 -1.65 7.12
C ARG A 34 -11.07 -0.90 5.88
N LYS A 35 -11.02 0.44 5.91
CA LYS A 35 -10.44 1.25 4.83
C LYS A 35 -8.99 0.86 4.56
N PHE A 36 -8.18 0.77 5.61
CA PHE A 36 -6.78 0.38 5.54
C PHE A 36 -6.61 -1.00 4.92
N LEU A 37 -7.34 -1.99 5.40
CA LEU A 37 -7.27 -3.35 4.87
C LEU A 37 -7.75 -3.42 3.41
N LYS A 38 -8.80 -2.67 3.06
CA LYS A 38 -9.31 -2.63 1.68
C LYS A 38 -8.24 -2.19 0.70
N VAL A 39 -7.44 -1.17 1.03
CA VAL A 39 -6.38 -0.70 0.14
C VAL A 39 -5.12 -1.55 0.20
N THR A 40 -4.71 -1.99 1.40
CA THR A 40 -3.44 -2.71 1.59
C THR A 40 -3.51 -4.18 1.20
N ARG A 41 -4.66 -4.85 1.33
CA ARG A 41 -4.81 -6.28 1.00
C ARG A 41 -5.18 -6.57 -0.44
N GLY A 42 -5.80 -5.62 -1.13
CA GLY A 42 -6.12 -5.74 -2.55
C GLY A 42 -5.13 -4.94 -3.37
N PRO A 43 -5.48 -3.70 -3.75
CA PRO A 43 -4.82 -2.98 -4.83
C PRO A 43 -3.32 -2.74 -4.60
N LEU A 44 -2.89 -2.39 -3.37
CA LEU A 44 -1.46 -2.18 -3.08
C LEU A 44 -0.66 -3.48 -3.11
N ARG A 45 -1.23 -4.58 -2.62
CA ARG A 45 -0.55 -5.87 -2.63
C ARG A 45 -0.38 -6.36 -4.07
N GLU A 46 -1.44 -6.31 -4.86
CA GLU A 46 -1.40 -6.70 -6.27
C GLU A 46 -0.40 -5.84 -7.05
N ALA A 47 -0.41 -4.51 -6.86
CA ALA A 47 0.58 -3.63 -7.47
C ALA A 47 2.02 -3.99 -7.07
N ALA A 48 2.27 -4.32 -5.80
CA ALA A 48 3.60 -4.69 -5.33
C ALA A 48 4.08 -6.05 -5.88
N GLU A 49 3.18 -7.03 -6.03
CA GLU A 49 3.51 -8.30 -6.70
C GLU A 49 3.81 -8.06 -8.20
N ASP A 50 2.98 -7.28 -8.88
CA ASP A 50 3.19 -6.93 -10.29
C ASP A 50 4.53 -6.20 -10.50
N LEU A 51 4.86 -5.23 -9.65
CA LEU A 51 6.16 -4.53 -9.71
C LEU A 51 7.34 -5.48 -9.43
N ARG A 52 7.16 -6.48 -8.57
CA ARG A 52 8.18 -7.48 -8.25
C ARG A 52 8.43 -8.40 -9.43
N GLU A 53 7.39 -8.88 -10.10
CA GLU A 53 7.50 -9.68 -11.33
C GLU A 53 8.26 -8.94 -12.43
N LEU A 54 8.07 -7.62 -12.50
CA LEU A 54 8.75 -6.75 -13.46
C LEU A 54 10.17 -6.33 -13.02
N GLY A 55 10.60 -6.69 -11.80
CA GLY A 55 11.90 -6.26 -11.26
C GLY A 55 12.00 -4.76 -10.97
N LEU A 56 10.87 -4.07 -10.81
CA LEU A 56 10.80 -2.61 -10.66
C LEU A 56 10.75 -2.15 -9.20
N ILE A 57 10.42 -3.04 -8.26
CA ILE A 57 10.35 -2.71 -6.82
C ILE A 57 11.56 -3.28 -6.06
N GLU A 58 12.08 -2.49 -5.12
CA GLU A 58 13.11 -2.98 -4.20
C GLU A 58 12.58 -4.13 -3.34
N SER A 59 13.40 -5.16 -3.15
CA SER A 59 13.05 -6.33 -2.30
C SER A 59 12.63 -5.92 -0.89
N LYS A 60 13.22 -4.85 -0.33
CA LYS A 60 12.84 -4.32 0.98
C LYS A 60 11.43 -3.73 0.97
N ALA A 61 11.14 -2.82 0.03
CA ALA A 61 9.83 -2.19 -0.12
C ALA A 61 8.72 -3.24 -0.32
N TYR A 62 8.95 -4.23 -1.19
CA TYR A 62 8.00 -5.35 -1.38
C TYR A 62 7.72 -6.11 -0.08
N ARG A 63 8.76 -6.48 0.69
CA ARG A 63 8.61 -7.21 1.96
C ARG A 63 7.80 -6.41 2.98
N GLU A 64 8.03 -5.10 3.07
CA GLU A 64 7.27 -4.22 3.96
C GLU A 64 5.79 -4.21 3.62
N ILE A 65 5.45 -4.01 2.34
CA ILE A 65 4.05 -4.00 1.87
C ILE A 65 3.40 -5.37 2.15
N ARG A 66 4.06 -6.47 1.76
CA ARG A 66 3.54 -7.84 1.96
C ARG A 66 3.31 -8.17 3.45
N ALA A 67 4.24 -7.79 4.32
CA ALA A 67 4.10 -7.99 5.76
C ALA A 67 2.92 -7.20 6.35
N ILE A 68 2.65 -6.01 5.81
CA ILE A 68 1.56 -5.16 6.28
C ILE A 68 0.21 -5.66 5.77
N SER A 69 0.13 -6.09 4.50
CA SER A 69 -1.08 -6.68 3.93
C SER A 69 -1.51 -7.95 4.66
N THR A 70 -0.59 -8.72 5.21
CA THR A 70 -0.90 -9.97 5.93
C THR A 70 -1.24 -9.76 7.40
N LYS A 71 -0.75 -8.68 8.04
CA LYS A 71 -1.01 -8.40 9.45
C LYS A 71 -2.46 -7.96 9.71
N ASN A 72 -2.97 -8.33 10.88
CA ASN A 72 -4.29 -7.92 11.36
C ASN A 72 -4.16 -6.53 12.01
N PRO A 73 -5.01 -5.53 11.68
CA PRO A 73 -4.78 -4.12 11.99
C PRO A 73 -5.07 -3.74 13.44
N LYS A 74 -4.94 -4.66 14.40
CA LYS A 74 -5.16 -4.37 15.83
C LYS A 74 -4.27 -3.21 16.33
N TYR A 75 -3.12 -2.94 15.69
CA TYR A 75 -2.14 -1.94 16.13
C TYR A 75 -1.41 -1.17 15.02
N PHE A 76 -2.09 -0.70 13.96
CA PHE A 76 -1.41 0.19 13.01
C PHE A 76 -1.32 1.61 13.55
N ARG A 77 -0.11 2.04 13.91
CA ARG A 77 0.20 3.44 14.18
C ARG A 77 0.34 4.17 12.85
N GLY A 78 0.07 5.48 12.82
CA GLY A 78 0.24 6.32 11.61
C GLY A 78 1.61 6.18 10.94
N ASN A 79 2.66 5.82 11.70
CA ASN A 79 3.99 5.51 11.18
C ASN A 79 4.02 4.34 10.17
N THR A 80 3.17 3.32 10.34
CA THR A 80 3.11 2.21 9.40
C THR A 80 2.50 2.64 8.07
N VAL A 81 1.45 3.46 8.11
CA VAL A 81 0.81 4.01 6.90
C VAL A 81 1.80 4.89 6.13
N ARG A 82 2.56 5.73 6.84
CA ARG A 82 3.64 6.54 6.25
C ARG A 82 4.74 5.70 5.62
N GLY A 83 5.08 4.55 6.21
CA GLY A 83 6.03 3.60 5.62
C GLY A 83 5.55 3.10 4.25
N ILE A 84 4.27 2.70 4.15
CA ILE A 84 3.66 2.27 2.89
C ILE A 84 3.66 3.40 1.85
N LEU A 85 3.26 4.61 2.26
CA LEU A 85 3.29 5.77 1.37
C LEU A 85 4.69 5.99 0.80
N ARG A 86 5.72 6.01 1.65
CA ARG A 86 7.12 6.16 1.20
C ARG A 86 7.56 5.06 0.25
N ALA A 87 7.15 3.81 0.50
CA ALA A 87 7.48 2.68 -0.35
C ALA A 87 6.80 2.73 -1.72
N MET A 88 5.63 3.37 -1.83
CA MET A 88 4.77 3.28 -3.02
C MET A 88 4.68 4.54 -3.87
N ILE A 89 4.95 5.72 -3.28
CA ILE A 89 5.01 7.00 -4.01
C ILE A 89 5.93 6.95 -5.25
N PRO A 90 7.14 6.35 -5.21
CA PRO A 90 8.00 6.29 -6.38
C PRO A 90 7.42 5.51 -7.57
N TYR A 91 6.38 4.70 -7.34
CA TYR A 91 5.77 3.81 -8.32
C TYR A 91 4.38 4.29 -8.79
N ALA A 92 3.91 5.46 -8.32
CA ALA A 92 2.63 6.07 -8.68
C ALA A 92 2.72 6.97 -9.92
#